data_AF-A0A2A5VLY8-F1
#
_entry.id   AF-A0A2A5VLY8-F1
#
_cell.length_a   1.000
_cell.length_b   1.000
_cell.length_c   1.000
_cell.angle_alpha   90.00
_cell.angle_beta   90.00
_cell.angle_gamma   90.00
#
_symmetry.space_group_name_H-M   'P 1'
#
loop_
_entity.id
_entity.type
_entity.pdbx_description
1 polymer ?
#
loop_
_entity_poly.entity_id
_entity_poly.type
_entity_poly.pdbx_seq_one_letter_code
_entity_poly.pdbx_strand_id
1 'polypeptide(L)'
;MGLCTSKVGAHMNNALLVLFVVAGLILMLFWREAVAAYRDSQVKKTSGGKIGFVRQISDHDEEMPEVAKTQEEVEAKFDADREKGKGSLIRDMANRSPWKDGAPSPEMAKSMSDDIDEVEVEHVGKRTVPSRDIEGVDRSDRLGEDAELTDRVAANVATQDAPKELKGVLIDEMMAERKAKRDELSDAVESLDDILDG
;
A
#
# COMPACT_ATOMS: atom_id res chain seq x y z
N MET A 1 74.78 65.55 -6.28
CA MET A 1 74.15 64.24 -6.04
C MET A 1 73.38 64.40 -4.74
N GLY A 2 72.07 64.64 -4.72
CA GLY A 2 71.00 63.91 -5.39
C GLY A 2 70.29 63.11 -4.31
N LEU A 3 69.08 63.53 -3.93
CA LEU A 3 67.94 62.72 -3.45
C LEU A 3 66.85 63.68 -2.93
N CYS A 4 65.93 64.02 -3.83
CA CYS A 4 64.64 64.60 -3.49
C CYS A 4 63.80 63.54 -2.78
N THR A 5 63.35 63.80 -1.56
CA THR A 5 62.24 63.07 -0.95
C THR A 5 60.97 63.88 -1.20
N SER A 6 60.20 63.51 -2.23
CA SER A 6 58.89 64.09 -2.48
C SER A 6 57.89 63.58 -1.46
N LYS A 7 57.28 64.54 -0.79
CA LYS A 7 56.19 64.39 0.18
C LYS A 7 54.91 64.07 -0.60
N VAL A 8 54.54 62.80 -0.68
CA VAL A 8 53.22 62.41 -1.22
C VAL A 8 52.21 62.46 -0.08
N GLY A 9 51.69 63.66 0.18
CA GLY A 9 50.52 63.83 1.02
C GLY A 9 49.30 63.32 0.27
N ALA A 10 48.83 62.13 0.63
CA ALA A 10 47.59 61.58 0.12
C ALA A 10 46.41 62.37 0.73
N HIS A 11 45.95 63.41 0.03
CA HIS A 11 44.59 63.89 0.21
C HIS A 11 43.64 62.82 -0.33
N MET A 12 43.29 61.85 0.52
CA MET A 12 42.18 60.94 0.23
C MET A 12 40.90 61.79 0.21
N ASN A 13 40.35 62.00 -0.98
CA ASN A 13 39.05 62.65 -1.12
C ASN A 13 38.03 61.86 -0.27
N ASN A 14 37.22 62.55 0.54
CA ASN A 14 36.17 61.92 1.35
C ASN A 14 35.27 60.98 0.52
N ALA A 15 35.08 61.29 -0.77
CA ALA A 15 34.38 60.41 -1.71
C ALA A 15 35.02 59.02 -1.85
N LEU A 16 36.36 58.94 -1.88
CA LEU A 16 37.10 57.68 -1.95
C LEU A 16 36.94 56.87 -0.67
N LEU A 17 36.97 57.53 0.50
CA LEU A 17 36.74 56.89 1.80
C LEU A 17 35.33 56.31 1.90
N VAL A 18 34.31 57.06 1.48
CA VAL A 18 32.92 56.56 1.46
C VAL A 18 32.79 55.36 0.52
N LEU A 19 33.46 55.38 -0.64
CA LEU A 19 33.45 54.26 -1.58
C LEU A 19 34.06 52.99 -0.96
N PHE A 20 35.17 53.11 -0.22
CA PHE A 20 35.76 51.97 0.49
C PHE A 20 34.87 51.43 1.61
N VAL A 21 34.18 52.30 2.36
CA VAL A 21 33.26 51.86 3.42
C VAL A 21 32.05 51.12 2.82
N VAL A 22 31.46 51.67 1.74
CA VAL A 22 30.32 51.03 1.06
C VAL A 22 30.74 49.72 0.42
N ALA A 23 31.89 49.68 -0.28
CA ALA A 23 32.42 48.44 -0.85
C ALA A 23 32.73 47.39 0.23
N GLY A 24 33.28 47.81 1.38
CA GLY A 24 33.53 46.93 2.53
C GLY A 24 32.25 46.35 3.14
N LEU A 25 31.20 47.15 3.28
CA LEU A 25 29.88 46.69 3.75
C LEU A 25 29.24 45.71 2.77
N ILE A 26 29.31 45.97 1.47
CA ILE A 26 28.82 45.05 0.44
C ILE A 26 29.60 43.73 0.49
N LEU A 27 30.91 43.79 0.64
CA LEU A 27 31.76 42.60 0.78
C LEU A 27 31.41 41.79 2.04
N MET A 28 31.18 42.45 3.18
CA MET A 28 30.76 41.79 4.42
C MET A 28 29.39 41.12 4.29
N LEU A 29 28.41 41.79 3.67
CA LEU A 29 27.09 41.20 3.42
C LEU A 29 27.19 40.00 2.48
N PHE A 30 28.00 40.10 1.42
CA PHE A 30 28.27 38.98 0.53
C PHE A 30 28.95 37.81 1.24
N TRP A 31 29.94 38.08 2.11
CA TRP A 31 30.56 37.04 2.94
C TRP A 31 29.57 36.40 3.92
N ARG A 32 28.65 37.17 4.50
CA ARG A 32 27.60 36.63 5.39
C ARG A 32 26.67 35.68 4.64
N GLU A 33 26.24 36.07 3.45
CA GLU A 33 25.38 35.26 2.57
C GLU A 33 26.12 33.99 2.10
N ALA A 34 27.38 34.13 1.68
CA ALA A 34 28.22 33.03 1.23
C ALA A 34 28.51 32.03 2.36
N VAL A 35 28.74 32.50 3.59
CA VAL A 35 28.91 31.65 4.77
C VAL A 35 27.60 30.95 5.15
N ALA A 36 26.45 31.63 5.03
CA ALA A 36 25.15 31.00 5.25
C ALA A 36 24.86 29.89 4.23
N ALA A 37 25.09 30.16 2.93
CA ALA A 37 24.94 29.18 1.87
C ALA A 37 25.94 28.01 2.01
N TYR A 38 27.17 28.30 2.43
CA TYR A 38 28.17 27.27 2.72
C TYR A 38 27.76 26.38 3.89
N ARG A 39 27.20 26.96 4.97
CA ARG A 39 26.68 26.20 6.11
C ARG A 39 25.51 25.30 5.73
N ASP A 40 24.56 25.80 4.94
CA ASP A 40 23.44 25.02 4.43
C ASP A 40 23.90 23.88 3.51
N SER A 41 24.98 24.10 2.73
CA SER A 41 25.58 23.04 1.89
C SER A 41 26.25 21.94 2.73
N GLN A 42 26.85 22.28 3.87
CA GLN A 42 27.44 21.32 4.81
C GLN A 42 26.36 20.54 5.58
N VAL A 43 25.23 21.19 5.93
CA VAL A 43 24.04 20.50 6.46
C VAL A 43 23.48 19.52 5.43
N LYS A 44 23.44 19.87 4.14
CA LYS A 44 23.02 18.94 3.08
C LYS A 44 24.00 17.80 2.80
N LYS A 45 25.32 18.01 2.96
CA LYS A 45 26.32 16.93 2.84
C LYS A 45 26.32 15.98 4.03
N THR A 46 26.01 16.46 5.23
CA THR A 46 25.82 15.62 6.42
C THR A 46 24.44 14.93 6.43
N SER A 47 23.44 15.48 5.73
CA SER A 47 22.13 14.85 5.51
C SER A 47 22.05 14.01 4.22
N GLY A 48 23.18 13.78 3.53
CA GLY A 48 23.30 12.87 2.39
C GLY A 48 23.38 11.39 2.79
N GLY A 49 23.16 11.09 4.07
CA GLY A 49 22.90 9.73 4.53
C GLY A 49 21.60 9.25 3.91
N LYS A 50 21.71 8.24 3.03
CA LYS A 50 20.60 7.55 2.40
C LYS A 50 19.52 7.28 3.45
N ILE A 51 18.36 7.93 3.33
CA ILE A 51 17.14 7.54 4.04
C ILE A 51 16.61 6.27 3.35
N GLY A 52 17.36 5.19 3.52
CA GLY A 52 16.92 3.83 3.25
C GLY A 52 16.69 3.17 4.60
N PHE A 53 15.57 2.47 4.74
CA PHE A 53 15.17 1.73 5.94
C PHE A 53 16.06 0.50 6.23
N VAL A 54 17.37 0.70 6.24
CA VAL A 54 18.34 -0.24 6.78
C VAL A 54 19.25 0.58 7.67
N ARG A 55 18.90 0.66 8.97
CA ARG A 55 19.87 1.00 10.01
C ARG A 55 21.03 0.03 9.81
N GLN A 56 22.16 0.54 9.35
CA GLN A 56 23.36 -0.28 9.24
C GLN A 56 23.76 -0.67 10.67
N ILE A 57 23.92 -1.97 10.90
CA ILE A 57 24.40 -2.53 12.16
C ILE A 57 25.81 -1.98 12.49
N SER A 58 26.52 -1.42 11.51
CA SER A 58 27.83 -0.77 11.65
C SER A 58 27.85 0.48 12.53
N ASP A 59 26.71 1.15 12.77
CA ASP A 59 26.66 2.33 13.66
C ASP A 59 26.49 1.93 15.14
N HIS A 60 26.34 0.63 15.44
CA HIS A 60 26.21 0.12 16.80
C HIS A 60 27.53 -0.39 17.41
N ASP A 61 28.67 -0.24 16.72
CA ASP A 61 29.95 -0.79 17.18
C ASP A 61 30.79 0.16 18.07
N GLU A 62 30.37 1.42 18.31
CA GLU A 62 31.18 2.35 19.14
C GLU A 62 30.59 2.75 20.51
N GLU A 63 29.34 2.40 20.83
CA GLU A 63 28.82 2.58 22.19
C GLU A 63 28.10 1.31 22.63
N MET A 64 28.84 0.44 23.34
CA MET A 64 28.23 -0.62 24.14
C MET A 64 27.16 0.00 25.05
N PRO A 65 25.94 -0.56 25.13
CA PRO A 65 24.98 -0.08 26.10
C PRO A 65 25.61 -0.27 27.48
N GLU A 66 25.78 0.82 28.23
CA GLU A 66 26.14 0.73 29.64
C GLU A 66 25.12 -0.18 30.32
N VAL A 67 25.59 -1.39 30.68
CA VAL A 67 24.78 -2.40 31.35
C VAL A 67 24.42 -1.80 32.70
N ALA A 68 23.16 -1.41 32.87
CA ALA A 68 22.64 -0.96 34.15
C ALA A 68 22.90 -2.08 35.16
N LYS A 69 23.75 -1.81 36.16
CA LYS A 69 24.28 -2.85 37.06
C LYS A 69 23.34 -3.16 38.21
N THR A 70 22.32 -2.33 38.42
CA THR A 70 21.42 -2.39 39.57
C THR A 70 19.95 -2.27 39.14
N GLN A 71 19.05 -2.88 39.91
CA GLN A 71 17.61 -2.90 39.62
C GLN A 71 16.99 -1.49 39.67
N GLU A 72 17.47 -0.64 40.55
CA GLU A 72 17.02 0.76 40.70
C GLU A 72 17.33 1.60 39.45
N GLU A 73 18.47 1.35 38.81
CA GLU A 73 18.88 2.02 37.57
C GLU A 73 18.02 1.56 36.37
N VAL A 74 17.55 0.30 36.40
CA VAL A 74 16.61 -0.24 35.41
C VAL A 74 15.23 0.41 35.59
N GLU A 75 14.73 0.52 36.83
CA GLU A 75 13.45 1.18 37.13
C GLU A 75 13.48 2.67 36.74
N ALA A 76 14.57 3.39 37.06
CA ALA A 76 14.74 4.78 36.66
C ALA A 76 14.71 4.97 35.13
N LYS A 77 15.29 4.03 34.36
CA LYS A 77 15.19 4.03 32.89
C LYS A 77 13.76 3.81 32.41
N PHE A 78 13.03 2.87 33.01
CA PHE A 78 11.62 2.64 32.65
C PHE A 78 10.72 3.82 32.98
N ASP A 79 10.96 4.51 34.10
CA ASP A 79 10.21 5.71 34.45
C ASP A 79 10.53 6.87 33.50
N ALA A 80 11.81 7.09 33.18
CA ALA A 80 12.23 8.07 32.17
C ALA A 80 11.63 7.77 30.78
N ASP A 81 11.50 6.49 30.40
CA ASP A 81 10.90 6.09 29.12
C ASP A 81 9.35 6.09 29.13
N ARG A 82 8.71 6.07 30.31
CA ARG A 82 7.26 6.33 30.45
C ARG A 82 6.95 7.83 30.33
N GLU A 83 7.82 8.68 30.88
CA GLU A 83 7.71 10.13 30.76
C GLU A 83 7.94 10.61 29.31
N LYS A 84 8.80 9.91 28.56
CA LYS A 84 8.92 10.08 27.12
C LYS A 84 7.68 9.51 26.42
N GLY A 85 6.69 10.37 26.18
CA GLY A 85 5.47 10.02 25.44
C GLY A 85 5.80 9.25 24.15
N LYS A 86 5.34 7.99 24.06
CA LYS A 86 5.56 7.14 22.88
C LYS A 86 4.73 7.65 21.70
N GLY A 87 5.30 8.57 20.92
CA GLY A 87 4.78 8.92 19.61
C GLY A 87 4.94 7.72 18.68
N SER A 88 3.83 7.10 18.29
CA SER A 88 3.87 6.05 17.28
C SER A 88 3.80 6.70 15.91
N LEU A 89 4.86 6.60 15.12
CA LEU A 89 4.88 7.08 13.73
C LEU A 89 3.70 6.55 12.92
N ILE A 90 3.29 5.30 13.18
CA ILE A 90 2.10 4.70 12.54
C ILE A 90 0.83 5.42 13.01
N ARG A 91 0.70 5.72 14.31
CA ARG A 91 -0.44 6.48 14.85
C ARG A 91 -0.48 7.91 14.30
N ASP A 92 0.67 8.56 14.16
CA ASP A 92 0.78 9.93 13.64
C ASP A 92 0.52 9.99 12.14
N MET A 93 0.90 8.95 11.38
CA MET A 93 0.61 8.85 9.95
C MET A 93 -0.84 8.44 9.66
N ALA A 94 -1.42 7.54 10.46
CA ALA A 94 -2.77 7.02 10.28
C ALA A 94 -3.84 8.03 10.72
N ASN A 95 -3.58 8.82 11.76
CA ASN A 95 -4.54 9.80 12.31
C ASN A 95 -4.36 11.22 11.74
N ARG A 96 -4.06 11.36 10.45
CA ARG A 96 -3.98 12.68 9.79
C ARG A 96 -5.33 13.22 9.32
N SER A 97 -6.41 12.49 9.56
CA SER A 97 -7.75 12.95 9.23
C SER A 97 -8.11 14.22 10.03
N PRO A 98 -8.62 15.27 9.38
CA PRO A 98 -9.16 16.45 10.07
C PRO A 98 -10.31 16.13 11.04
N TRP A 99 -10.94 14.98 10.86
CA TRP A 99 -12.11 14.52 11.62
C TRP A 99 -11.76 13.44 12.65
N LYS A 100 -10.48 13.30 13.02
CA LYS A 100 -10.00 12.26 13.95
C LYS A 100 -10.60 12.36 15.36
N ASP A 101 -10.90 13.58 15.82
CA ASP A 101 -11.40 13.86 17.16
C ASP A 101 -12.90 14.21 17.17
N GLY A 102 -13.57 14.17 16.02
CA GLY A 102 -14.98 14.53 15.91
C GLY A 102 -15.48 14.60 14.48
N ALA A 103 -16.78 14.35 14.31
CA ALA A 103 -17.44 14.43 13.01
C ALA A 103 -17.39 15.87 12.43
N PRO A 104 -17.43 16.03 11.09
CA PRO A 104 -17.62 17.33 10.47
C PRO A 104 -18.91 18.01 10.94
N SER A 105 -18.96 19.34 10.81
CA SER A 105 -20.21 20.08 11.06
C SER A 105 -21.30 19.63 10.09
N PRO A 106 -22.59 19.75 10.45
CA PRO A 106 -23.69 19.33 9.58
C PRO A 106 -23.69 20.04 8.21
N GLU A 107 -23.29 21.31 8.16
CA GLU A 107 -23.17 22.08 6.93
C GLU A 107 -22.05 21.56 6.02
N MET A 108 -20.87 21.28 6.61
CA MET A 108 -19.74 20.70 5.89
C MET A 108 -20.04 19.28 5.41
N ALA A 109 -20.71 18.46 6.23
CA ALA A 109 -21.12 17.11 5.83
C ALA A 109 -22.07 17.14 4.63
N LYS A 110 -22.97 18.14 4.59
CA LYS A 110 -23.89 18.33 3.46
C LYS A 110 -23.16 18.78 2.21
N SER A 111 -22.24 19.75 2.29
CA SER A 111 -21.47 20.17 1.12
C SER A 111 -20.59 19.04 0.57
N MET A 112 -20.03 18.20 1.44
CA MET A 112 -19.28 17.00 1.01
C MET A 112 -20.17 15.98 0.29
N SER A 113 -21.46 15.91 0.63
CA SER A 113 -22.41 15.05 -0.05
C SER A 113 -22.84 15.63 -1.39
N ASP A 114 -22.93 16.95 -1.51
CA ASP A 114 -23.29 17.63 -2.76
C ASP A 114 -22.20 17.48 -3.83
N ASP A 115 -20.93 17.33 -3.41
CA ASP A 115 -19.77 17.06 -4.29
C ASP A 115 -19.66 15.59 -4.72
N ILE A 116 -20.49 14.69 -4.17
CA ILE A 116 -20.54 13.28 -4.56
C ILE A 116 -21.67 13.12 -5.56
N ASP A 117 -21.30 12.96 -6.84
CA ASP A 117 -22.26 12.61 -7.87
C ASP A 117 -22.96 11.29 -7.51
N GLU A 118 -24.29 11.28 -7.59
CA GLU A 118 -25.07 10.06 -7.51
C GLU A 118 -24.72 9.20 -8.73
N VAL A 119 -23.86 8.20 -8.51
CA VAL A 119 -23.49 7.27 -9.57
C VAL A 119 -24.73 6.43 -9.88
N GLU A 120 -25.43 6.74 -10.97
CA GLU A 120 -26.33 5.78 -11.59
C GLU A 120 -25.49 4.55 -11.96
N VAL A 121 -25.58 3.51 -11.15
CA VAL A 121 -24.93 2.24 -11.42
C VAL A 121 -25.69 1.63 -12.59
N GLU A 122 -25.30 1.99 -13.81
CA GLU A 122 -25.91 1.54 -15.08
C GLU A 122 -25.88 0.01 -15.26
N HIS A 123 -25.21 -0.70 -14.34
CA HIS A 123 -24.93 -2.13 -14.39
C HIS A 123 -25.42 -2.91 -13.17
N VAL A 124 -26.38 -2.38 -12.38
CA VAL A 124 -27.03 -3.19 -11.34
C VAL A 124 -27.72 -4.39 -12.00
N GLY A 125 -27.27 -5.60 -11.66
CA GLY A 125 -27.83 -6.84 -12.20
C GLY A 125 -27.36 -7.23 -13.60
N LYS A 126 -26.46 -6.46 -14.24
CA LYS A 126 -25.84 -6.89 -15.50
C LYS A 126 -24.75 -7.93 -15.18
N ARG A 127 -24.84 -9.11 -15.80
CA ARG A 127 -23.76 -10.12 -15.75
C ARG A 127 -22.52 -9.50 -16.39
N THR A 128 -21.37 -9.68 -15.77
CA THR A 128 -20.10 -9.27 -16.35
C THR A 128 -19.79 -10.18 -17.55
N VAL A 129 -19.72 -9.58 -18.73
CA VAL A 129 -19.25 -10.27 -19.94
C VAL A 129 -17.72 -10.34 -19.85
N PRO A 130 -17.12 -11.55 -19.87
CA PRO A 130 -15.67 -11.69 -19.90
C PRO A 130 -15.07 -10.96 -21.10
N SER A 131 -13.89 -10.36 -20.92
CA SER A 131 -13.17 -9.67 -22.01
C SER A 131 -12.57 -10.63 -23.05
N ARG A 132 -12.62 -11.93 -22.78
CA ARG A 132 -12.12 -13.01 -23.62
C ARG A 132 -12.95 -14.26 -23.37
N ASP A 133 -13.07 -15.10 -24.39
CA ASP A 133 -13.71 -16.40 -24.27
C ASP A 133 -13.00 -17.25 -23.21
N ILE A 134 -13.81 -17.88 -22.35
CA ILE A 134 -13.31 -18.78 -21.33
C ILE A 134 -13.35 -20.18 -21.92
N GLU A 135 -12.19 -20.78 -22.11
CA GLU A 135 -12.08 -22.15 -22.59
C GLU A 135 -12.73 -23.12 -21.58
N GLY A 136 -13.53 -24.06 -22.11
CA GLY A 136 -14.12 -25.13 -21.31
C GLY A 136 -13.03 -25.95 -20.65
N VAL A 137 -13.04 -26.02 -19.32
CA VAL A 137 -12.08 -26.83 -18.56
C VAL A 137 -12.58 -28.27 -18.57
N ASP A 138 -11.71 -29.22 -18.91
CA ASP A 138 -11.99 -30.65 -18.73
C ASP A 138 -12.15 -30.94 -17.23
N ARG A 139 -13.30 -31.53 -16.87
CA ARG A 139 -13.68 -31.87 -15.49
C ARG A 139 -13.70 -33.38 -15.27
N SER A 140 -13.28 -34.17 -16.24
CA SER A 140 -13.29 -35.64 -16.18
C SER A 140 -12.40 -36.19 -15.07
N ASP A 141 -11.38 -35.45 -14.65
CA ASP A 141 -10.45 -35.80 -13.56
C ASP A 141 -11.00 -35.52 -12.16
N ARG A 142 -12.17 -34.87 -12.04
CA ARG A 142 -12.83 -34.56 -10.77
C ARG A 142 -13.52 -35.81 -10.23
N LEU A 143 -12.72 -36.68 -9.62
CA LEU A 143 -13.12 -37.95 -8.99
C LEU A 143 -14.19 -37.84 -7.88
N GLY A 144 -14.56 -36.61 -7.46
CA GLY A 144 -15.45 -36.36 -6.33
C GLY A 144 -16.93 -36.51 -6.60
N GLU A 145 -17.36 -36.55 -7.86
CA GLU A 145 -18.76 -36.76 -8.25
C GLU A 145 -18.83 -37.69 -9.47
N ASP A 146 -18.44 -38.95 -9.29
CA ASP A 146 -18.73 -39.96 -10.29
C ASP A 146 -20.25 -40.23 -10.30
N ALA A 147 -20.93 -39.57 -11.25
CA ALA A 147 -22.37 -39.69 -11.43
C ALA A 147 -22.78 -41.13 -11.82
N GLU A 148 -21.95 -41.85 -12.57
CA GLU A 148 -22.22 -43.24 -12.95
C GLU A 148 -22.14 -44.17 -11.73
N LEU A 149 -21.11 -44.02 -10.90
CA LEU A 149 -21.02 -44.79 -9.65
C LEU A 149 -22.15 -44.46 -8.68
N THR A 150 -22.52 -43.19 -8.57
CA THR A 150 -23.63 -42.74 -7.72
C THR A 150 -24.96 -43.35 -8.17
N ASP A 151 -25.23 -43.31 -9.48
CA ASP A 151 -26.40 -43.94 -10.06
C ASP A 151 -26.41 -45.45 -9.82
N ARG A 152 -25.25 -46.11 -10.00
CA ARG A 152 -25.11 -47.55 -9.81
C ARG A 152 -25.36 -47.95 -8.36
N VAL A 153 -24.83 -47.19 -7.40
CA VAL A 153 -25.10 -47.41 -5.96
C VAL A 153 -26.58 -47.23 -5.68
N ALA A 154 -27.18 -46.15 -6.14
CA ALA A 154 -28.60 -45.88 -5.92
C ALA A 154 -29.52 -46.91 -6.60
N ALA A 155 -29.16 -47.43 -7.76
CA ALA A 155 -29.88 -48.51 -8.45
C ALA A 155 -29.74 -49.86 -7.71
N ASN A 156 -28.55 -50.17 -7.18
CA ASN A 156 -28.34 -51.36 -6.34
C ASN A 156 -29.15 -51.32 -5.04
N VAL A 157 -29.25 -50.15 -4.41
CA VAL A 157 -30.07 -49.95 -3.21
C VAL A 157 -31.56 -50.14 -3.54
N ALA A 158 -32.04 -49.54 -4.64
CA ALA A 158 -33.44 -49.65 -5.05
C ALA A 158 -33.85 -51.07 -5.47
N THR A 159 -32.91 -51.90 -5.94
CA THR A 159 -33.15 -53.28 -6.38
C THR A 159 -32.73 -54.32 -5.33
N GLN A 160 -32.40 -53.90 -4.10
CA GLN A 160 -31.89 -54.77 -3.05
C GLN A 160 -32.85 -55.93 -2.73
N ASP A 161 -34.17 -55.69 -2.77
CA ASP A 161 -35.20 -56.66 -2.44
C ASP A 161 -35.72 -57.47 -3.66
N ALA A 162 -35.23 -57.18 -4.86
CA ALA A 162 -35.66 -57.86 -6.08
C ALA A 162 -35.11 -59.29 -6.19
N PRO A 163 -35.77 -60.21 -6.94
CA PRO A 163 -35.22 -61.53 -7.27
C PRO A 163 -33.86 -61.43 -7.97
N LYS A 164 -32.90 -62.30 -7.62
CA LYS A 164 -31.50 -62.23 -8.11
C LYS A 164 -31.41 -62.26 -9.63
N GLU A 165 -32.35 -62.95 -10.28
CA GLU A 165 -32.42 -63.14 -11.72
C GLU A 165 -32.81 -61.84 -12.45
N LEU A 166 -33.54 -60.94 -11.79
CA LEU A 166 -34.04 -59.68 -12.37
C LEU A 166 -33.19 -58.46 -11.97
N LYS A 167 -32.36 -58.58 -10.92
CA LYS A 167 -31.57 -57.45 -10.41
C LYS A 167 -30.70 -56.78 -11.47
N GLY A 168 -29.99 -57.57 -12.28
CA GLY A 168 -29.12 -57.03 -13.33
C GLY A 168 -29.89 -56.15 -14.33
N VAL A 169 -30.99 -56.67 -14.85
CA VAL A 169 -31.83 -55.97 -15.82
C VAL A 169 -32.47 -54.71 -15.22
N LEU A 170 -32.93 -54.78 -13.97
CA LEU A 170 -33.52 -53.63 -13.29
C LEU A 170 -32.48 -52.54 -12.99
N ILE A 171 -31.26 -52.91 -12.62
CA ILE A 171 -30.16 -51.96 -12.42
C ILE A 171 -29.82 -51.26 -13.73
N ASP A 172 -29.66 -52.02 -14.81
CA ASP A 172 -29.31 -51.48 -16.13
C ASP A 172 -30.39 -50.53 -16.67
N GLU A 173 -31.67 -50.87 -16.50
CA GLU A 173 -32.79 -50.02 -16.88
C GLU A 173 -32.80 -48.70 -16.08
N MET A 174 -32.64 -48.78 -14.76
CA MET A 174 -32.59 -47.58 -13.90
C MET A 174 -31.39 -46.68 -14.23
N MET A 175 -30.26 -47.27 -14.60
CA MET A 175 -29.08 -46.54 -15.05
C MET A 175 -29.34 -45.82 -16.38
N ALA A 176 -29.95 -46.52 -17.34
CA ALA A 176 -30.31 -45.96 -18.64
C ALA A 176 -31.32 -44.81 -18.50
N GLU A 177 -32.34 -44.96 -17.65
CA GLU A 177 -33.33 -43.92 -17.39
C GLU A 177 -32.69 -42.66 -16.78
N ARG A 178 -31.80 -42.82 -15.79
CA ARG A 178 -31.11 -41.67 -15.18
C ARG A 178 -30.17 -40.97 -16.14
N LYS A 179 -29.48 -41.72 -17.00
CA LYS A 179 -28.65 -41.14 -18.06
C LYS A 179 -29.50 -40.34 -19.04
N ALA A 180 -30.60 -40.92 -19.53
CA ALA A 180 -31.49 -40.23 -20.46
C ALA A 180 -32.04 -38.91 -19.89
N LYS A 181 -32.41 -38.88 -18.60
CA LYS A 181 -32.87 -37.65 -17.93
C LYS A 181 -31.79 -36.57 -17.84
N ARG A 182 -30.52 -36.96 -17.70
CA ARG A 182 -29.40 -36.00 -17.72
C ARG A 182 -29.16 -35.45 -19.11
N ASP A 183 -29.18 -36.31 -20.12
CA ASP A 183 -29.00 -35.91 -21.51
C ASP A 183 -30.13 -34.93 -21.91
N GLU A 184 -31.39 -35.24 -21.58
CA GLU A 184 -32.54 -34.34 -21.80
C GLU A 184 -32.39 -32.98 -21.09
N LEU A 185 -31.89 -32.97 -19.86
CA LEU A 185 -31.62 -31.73 -19.14
C LEU A 185 -30.49 -30.93 -19.78
N SER A 186 -29.44 -31.59 -20.25
CA SER A 186 -28.33 -30.96 -20.97
C SER A 186 -28.82 -30.28 -22.23
N ASP A 187 -29.59 -31.00 -23.06
CA ASP A 187 -30.18 -30.49 -24.30
C ASP A 187 -31.09 -29.28 -24.03
N ALA A 188 -31.90 -29.34 -22.97
CA ALA A 188 -32.78 -28.23 -22.59
C ALA A 188 -31.98 -27.00 -22.14
N VAL A 189 -30.85 -27.18 -21.46
CA VAL A 189 -29.96 -26.08 -21.04
C VAL A 189 -29.23 -25.49 -22.23
N GLU A 190 -28.70 -26.30 -23.15
CA GLU A 190 -28.07 -25.84 -24.40
C GLU A 190 -29.05 -25.02 -25.25
N SER A 191 -30.31 -25.48 -25.35
CA SER A 191 -31.36 -24.72 -26.03
C SER A 191 -31.65 -23.36 -25.39
N LEU A 192 -31.44 -23.18 -24.08
CA LEU A 192 -31.60 -21.88 -23.42
C LEU A 192 -30.40 -20.98 -23.67
N ASP A 193 -29.19 -21.54 -23.73
CA ASP A 193 -27.96 -20.82 -24.07
C ASP A 193 -28.07 -20.20 -25.47
N ASP A 194 -28.51 -20.98 -26.44
CA ASP A 194 -28.78 -20.53 -27.82
C ASP A 194 -29.77 -19.35 -27.90
N ILE A 195 -30.73 -19.26 -26.96
CA ILE A 195 -31.71 -18.16 -26.90
C ILE A 195 -31.12 -16.93 -26.23
N LEU A 196 -30.24 -17.10 -25.24
CA LEU A 196 -29.64 -16.01 -24.48
C LEU A 196 -28.47 -15.34 -25.20
N ASP A 197 -27.78 -16.08 -26.09
CA ASP A 197 -26.69 -15.58 -26.93
C ASP A 197 -27.17 -14.97 -28.28
N GLY A 198 -28.49 -14.88 -28.47
CA GLY A 198 -29.14 -14.23 -29.63
C GLY A 198 -29.44 -12.73 -29.48
#